data_AF-A0A1V8SX41-F1
#
_entry.id   AF-A0A1V8SX41-F1
#
_cell.length_a   1.000
_cell.length_b   1.000
_cell.length_c   1.000
_cell.angle_alpha   90.00
_cell.angle_beta   90.00
_cell.angle_gamma   90.00
#
_symmetry.space_group_name_H-M   'P 1'
#
loop_
_entity.id
_entity.type
_entity.pdbx_description
1 polymer ?
#
loop_
_entity_poly.entity_id
_entity_poly.type
_entity_poly.pdbx_seq_one_letter_code
_entity_poly.pdbx_strand_id
1 'polypeptide(L)'
;MATELTVQSERAFQKQPHVFLNSKRTGGISRAGKGGKRWFKDVGLGFRTPATAINGTYIDKKCPFTGLVSIRGRILTGTVVSTKMHRTLVIRREYLHFIPKYARYERRHKNLSAHVSPAFRVEEGDQVTVGQCRPLSKTVRFNVLRVLPRTGKQVKQFNKF
;
A
#
# COMPACT_ATOMS: atom_id res chain seq x y z
N MET A 1 -6.71 -5.30 12.36
CA MET A 1 -5.66 -5.59 11.36
C MET A 1 -6.16 -6.69 10.45
N ALA A 2 -6.23 -6.47 9.13
CA ALA A 2 -6.52 -7.57 8.20
C ALA A 2 -5.30 -8.50 8.22
N THR A 3 -5.50 -9.66 8.83
CA THR A 3 -4.50 -10.69 9.09
C THR A 3 -3.71 -11.03 7.81
N GLU A 4 -2.38 -11.13 7.93
CA GLU A 4 -1.54 -11.73 6.89
C GLU A 4 -1.93 -13.21 6.80
N LEU A 5 -2.97 -13.49 5.99
CA LEU A 5 -3.35 -14.85 5.64
C LEU A 5 -2.11 -15.51 5.02
N THR A 6 -1.78 -16.68 5.54
CA THR A 6 -0.72 -17.56 5.07
C THR A 6 -0.70 -17.59 3.54
N VAL A 7 0.51 -17.67 2.95
CA VAL A 7 0.81 -17.44 1.52
C VAL A 7 -0.12 -18.21 0.56
N GLN A 8 -0.73 -19.30 1.03
CA GLN A 8 -1.53 -20.22 0.25
C GLN A 8 -2.86 -20.60 0.94
N SER A 9 -3.63 -19.63 1.43
CA SER A 9 -4.96 -19.88 2.01
C SER A 9 -6.09 -19.96 0.98
N GLU A 10 -5.85 -19.53 -0.26
CA GLU A 10 -6.86 -19.53 -1.33
C GLU A 10 -6.96 -20.90 -2.01
N ARG A 11 -8.15 -21.22 -2.56
CA ARG A 11 -8.41 -22.49 -3.28
C ARG A 11 -7.45 -22.71 -4.46
N ALA A 12 -7.05 -21.63 -5.14
CA ALA A 12 -6.11 -21.67 -6.24
C ALA A 12 -4.68 -21.39 -5.75
N PHE A 13 -3.71 -22.10 -6.32
CA PHE A 13 -2.30 -21.83 -6.10
C PHE A 13 -1.94 -20.40 -6.54
N GLN A 14 -1.45 -19.61 -5.60
CA GLN A 14 -1.02 -18.25 -5.85
C GLN A 14 0.45 -18.25 -6.26
N LYS A 15 0.76 -17.63 -7.40
CA LYS A 15 2.13 -17.33 -7.86
C LYS A 15 2.16 -16.02 -8.64
N GLN A 16 3.34 -15.43 -8.79
CA GLN A 16 3.54 -14.35 -9.74
C GLN A 16 3.51 -14.93 -11.17
N PRO A 17 2.77 -14.31 -12.12
CA PRO A 17 2.49 -14.92 -13.42
C PRO A 17 3.75 -15.20 -14.26
N HIS A 18 4.75 -14.32 -14.19
CA HIS A 18 5.99 -14.41 -14.98
C HIS A 18 7.15 -15.04 -14.19
N VAL A 19 6.88 -15.64 -13.04
CA VAL A 19 7.90 -16.28 -12.19
C VAL A 19 7.76 -17.79 -12.29
N PHE A 20 8.73 -18.43 -12.92
CA PHE A 20 8.81 -19.88 -12.98
C PHE A 20 9.46 -20.44 -11.70
N LEU A 21 8.65 -21.13 -10.89
CA LEU A 21 9.10 -21.66 -9.59
C LEU A 21 9.89 -22.97 -9.72
N ASN A 22 9.54 -23.82 -10.69
CA ASN A 22 10.08 -25.19 -10.81
C ASN A 22 11.40 -25.27 -11.58
N SER A 23 12.36 -24.37 -11.29
CA SER A 23 13.70 -24.48 -11.88
C SER A 23 14.54 -25.48 -11.08
N LYS A 24 15.08 -26.49 -11.75
CA LYS A 24 16.05 -27.42 -11.18
C LYS A 24 17.39 -26.70 -11.02
N ARG A 25 17.62 -26.00 -9.90
CA ARG A 25 18.95 -25.51 -9.53
C ARG A 25 19.51 -26.45 -8.46
N THR A 26 20.51 -27.23 -8.85
CA THR A 26 21.36 -27.99 -7.95
C THR A 26 22.25 -27.01 -7.18
N GLY A 27 22.07 -26.89 -5.86
CA GLY A 27 23.09 -26.28 -4.98
C GLY A 27 23.02 -24.78 -4.67
N GLY A 28 21.84 -24.18 -4.48
CA GLY A 28 21.74 -22.81 -3.95
C GLY A 28 20.49 -22.58 -3.11
N ILE A 29 20.66 -22.11 -1.86
CA ILE A 29 19.57 -21.86 -0.91
C ILE A 29 18.57 -20.87 -1.53
N SER A 30 17.32 -21.28 -1.72
CA SER A 30 16.24 -20.44 -2.23
C SER A 30 15.78 -19.44 -1.15
N ARG A 31 16.58 -18.41 -0.86
CA ARG A 31 16.17 -17.33 0.04
C ARG A 31 15.32 -16.30 -0.71
N ALA A 32 14.33 -15.69 -0.04
CA ALA A 32 13.70 -14.46 -0.53
C ALA A 32 14.72 -13.31 -0.45
N GLY A 33 14.77 -12.44 -1.47
CA GLY A 33 15.72 -11.32 -1.55
C GLY A 33 16.74 -11.43 -2.70
N LYS A 34 17.92 -10.83 -2.55
CA LYS A 34 19.02 -10.84 -3.55
C LYS A 34 19.48 -12.29 -3.76
N GLY A 35 18.98 -12.94 -4.83
CA GLY A 35 19.18 -14.37 -5.11
C GLY A 35 17.89 -15.23 -5.12
N GLY A 36 16.76 -14.65 -4.70
CA GLY A 36 15.43 -15.27 -4.74
C GLY A 36 14.66 -15.01 -6.04
N LYS A 37 13.76 -15.92 -6.40
CA LYS A 37 12.91 -15.81 -7.61
C LYS A 37 11.69 -14.90 -7.41
N ARG A 38 11.80 -13.78 -6.69
CA ARG A 38 10.67 -12.85 -6.52
C ARG A 38 10.81 -11.70 -7.47
N TRP A 39 9.78 -11.46 -8.28
CA TRP A 39 9.74 -10.30 -9.15
C TRP A 39 9.26 -9.07 -8.37
N PHE A 40 10.02 -7.98 -8.48
CA PHE A 40 9.65 -6.67 -8.00
C PHE A 40 10.09 -5.64 -9.05
N LYS A 41 9.50 -4.45 -9.01
CA LYS A 41 9.87 -3.34 -9.88
C LYS A 41 9.93 -2.04 -9.09
N ASP A 42 10.72 -1.12 -9.62
CA ASP A 42 10.59 0.29 -9.27
C ASP A 42 9.30 0.84 -9.89
N VAL A 43 8.56 1.60 -9.09
CA VAL A 43 7.32 2.27 -9.51
C VAL A 43 7.63 3.61 -10.18
N GLY A 44 8.84 4.15 -9.97
CA GLY A 44 9.24 5.48 -10.43
C GLY A 44 8.70 6.60 -9.53
N LEU A 45 8.74 7.84 -10.04
CA LEU A 45 8.24 9.04 -9.35
C LEU A 45 8.93 9.31 -8.00
N GLY A 46 10.16 8.79 -7.80
CA GLY A 46 10.96 8.97 -6.59
C GLY A 46 10.50 8.12 -5.39
N PHE A 47 9.56 7.19 -5.57
CA PHE A 47 9.15 6.28 -4.49
C PHE A 47 10.09 5.09 -4.38
N ARG A 48 10.66 4.89 -3.19
CA ARG A 48 11.50 3.71 -2.92
C ARG A 48 10.62 2.46 -2.76
N THR A 49 11.04 1.37 -3.39
CA THR A 49 10.41 0.07 -3.21
C THR A 49 10.63 -0.42 -1.77
N PRO A 50 9.59 -0.80 -1.02
CA PRO A 50 9.75 -1.21 0.37
C PRO A 50 10.47 -2.56 0.48
N ALA A 51 11.30 -2.74 1.51
CA ALA A 51 12.04 -3.99 1.74
C ALA A 51 11.12 -5.20 1.91
N THR A 52 9.93 -4.97 2.51
CA THR A 52 8.87 -5.97 2.64
C THR A 52 8.32 -6.44 1.29
N ALA A 53 8.34 -5.62 0.24
CA ALA A 53 7.97 -6.05 -1.10
C ALA A 53 9.04 -6.95 -1.74
N ILE A 54 10.32 -6.71 -1.46
CA ILE A 54 11.46 -7.46 -2.03
C ILE A 54 11.62 -8.82 -1.32
N ASN A 55 11.53 -8.83 0.01
CA ASN A 55 11.81 -10.02 0.82
C ASN A 55 10.53 -10.77 1.25
N GLY A 56 9.36 -10.16 1.09
CA GLY A 56 8.09 -10.76 1.51
C GLY A 56 7.66 -11.92 0.63
N THR A 57 6.82 -12.80 1.17
CA THR A 57 6.28 -13.99 0.48
C THR A 57 4.86 -13.79 -0.04
N TYR A 58 4.19 -12.70 0.33
CA TYR A 58 2.81 -12.41 -0.07
C TYR A 58 2.65 -12.32 -1.59
N ILE A 59 1.46 -12.68 -2.08
CA ILE A 59 1.10 -12.58 -3.50
C ILE A 59 -0.08 -11.63 -3.64
N ASP A 60 0.15 -10.57 -4.40
CA ASP A 60 -0.85 -9.55 -4.66
C ASP A 60 -0.71 -9.00 -6.09
N LYS A 61 -1.65 -9.37 -6.96
CA LYS A 61 -1.69 -8.94 -8.36
C LYS A 61 -1.95 -7.43 -8.50
N LYS A 62 -2.54 -6.82 -7.47
CA LYS A 62 -2.89 -5.38 -7.42
C LYS A 62 -1.79 -4.53 -6.78
N CYS A 63 -0.70 -5.12 -6.30
CA CYS A 63 0.44 -4.40 -5.75
C CYS A 63 1.15 -3.55 -6.82
N PRO A 64 1.56 -2.31 -6.50
CA PRO A 64 2.31 -1.48 -7.45
C PRO A 64 3.77 -1.95 -7.61
N PHE A 65 4.36 -2.62 -6.61
CA PHE A 65 5.77 -3.05 -6.62
C PHE A 65 5.99 -4.47 -7.14
N THR A 66 5.11 -5.41 -6.77
CA THR A 66 5.27 -6.85 -7.08
C THR A 66 4.18 -7.37 -8.03
N GLY A 67 3.29 -6.48 -8.46
CA GLY A 67 2.18 -6.77 -9.36
C GLY A 67 2.25 -5.98 -10.67
N LEU A 68 1.24 -6.20 -11.51
CA LEU A 68 1.18 -5.65 -12.86
C LEU A 68 0.63 -4.21 -12.92
N VAL A 69 0.32 -3.60 -11.76
CA VAL A 69 -0.29 -2.28 -11.70
C VAL A 69 0.76 -1.21 -11.95
N SER A 70 0.47 -0.29 -12.87
CA SER A 70 1.26 0.93 -13.09
C SER A 70 0.60 2.12 -12.40
N ILE A 71 1.46 3.01 -11.90
CA ILE A 71 1.07 4.25 -11.24
C ILE A 71 1.30 5.40 -12.22
N ARG A 72 0.30 6.28 -12.37
CA ARG A 72 0.32 7.39 -13.32
C ARG A 72 -0.65 8.49 -12.90
N GLY A 73 -0.36 9.72 -13.30
CA GLY A 73 -1.25 10.86 -13.05
C GLY A 73 -1.18 11.34 -11.62
N ARG A 74 -2.34 11.49 -10.97
CA ARG A 74 -2.46 12.19 -9.68
C ARG A 74 -1.84 11.39 -8.55
N ILE A 75 -0.96 12.02 -7.78
CA ILE A 75 -0.51 11.55 -6.46
C ILE A 75 -1.22 12.38 -5.41
N LEU A 76 -1.89 11.72 -4.48
CA LEU A 76 -2.68 12.36 -3.43
C LEU A 76 -2.21 11.90 -2.07
N THR A 77 -2.32 12.78 -1.07
CA THR A 77 -2.11 12.46 0.34
C THR A 77 -3.44 12.55 1.09
N GLY A 78 -3.58 11.74 2.14
CA GLY A 78 -4.75 11.76 3.01
C GLY A 78 -4.53 10.94 4.28
N THR A 79 -5.43 11.12 5.24
CA THR A 79 -5.43 10.36 6.49
C THR A 79 -6.25 9.09 6.33
N VAL A 80 -5.78 7.97 6.88
CA VAL A 80 -6.51 6.71 6.84
C VAL A 80 -7.66 6.78 7.84
N VAL A 81 -8.89 6.61 7.37
CA VAL A 81 -10.10 6.60 8.21
C VAL A 81 -10.57 5.20 8.49
N SER A 82 -10.39 4.27 7.55
CA SER A 82 -10.78 2.88 7.79
C SER A 82 -9.87 1.89 7.08
N THR A 83 -9.50 0.85 7.83
CA THR A 83 -8.77 -0.33 7.35
C THR A 83 -9.59 -1.61 7.50
N LYS A 84 -10.92 -1.50 7.55
CA LYS A 84 -11.82 -2.65 7.79
C LYS A 84 -11.90 -3.62 6.61
N MET A 85 -11.63 -3.14 5.40
CA MET A 85 -11.68 -3.96 4.18
C MET A 85 -10.38 -4.74 3.98
N HIS A 86 -10.46 -5.92 3.37
CA HIS A 86 -9.28 -6.71 3.03
C HIS A 86 -8.46 -6.03 1.91
N ARG A 87 -7.20 -5.71 2.21
CA ARG A 87 -6.22 -5.10 1.28
C ARG A 87 -6.70 -3.82 0.59
N THR A 88 -7.68 -3.13 1.17
CA THR A 88 -8.18 -1.83 0.71
C THR A 88 -8.41 -0.95 1.92
N LEU A 89 -8.05 0.32 1.80
CA LEU A 89 -8.30 1.31 2.83
C LEU A 89 -9.10 2.49 2.29
N VAL A 90 -9.71 3.25 3.19
CA VAL A 90 -10.39 4.50 2.87
C VAL A 90 -9.59 5.64 3.46
N ILE A 91 -9.14 6.55 2.60
CA ILE A 91 -8.51 7.81 3.01
C ILE A 91 -9.54 8.92 3.03
N ARG A 92 -9.36 9.88 3.94
CA ARG A 92 -10.07 11.15 3.98
C ARG A 92 -9.11 12.28 3.65
N ARG A 93 -9.57 13.18 2.80
CA ARG A 93 -8.87 14.41 2.44
C ARG A 93 -9.73 15.58 2.87
N GLU A 94 -9.28 16.29 3.89
CA GLU A 94 -9.91 17.54 4.32
C GLU A 94 -9.32 18.70 3.51
N TYR A 95 -10.17 19.63 3.10
CA TYR A 95 -9.76 20.85 2.41
C TYR A 95 -10.71 21.99 2.77
N LEU A 96 -10.20 23.21 2.67
CA LEU A 96 -10.96 24.42 2.90
C LEU A 96 -11.56 24.87 1.56
N HIS A 97 -12.88 24.99 1.52
CA HIS A 97 -13.60 25.52 0.37
C HIS A 97 -13.87 27.02 0.61
N PHE A 98 -13.45 27.86 -0.33
CA PHE A 98 -13.64 29.30 -0.24
C PHE A 98 -15.05 29.69 -0.66
N ILE A 99 -15.71 30.55 0.12
CA ILE A 99 -17.02 31.11 -0.21
C ILE A 99 -16.83 32.57 -0.64
N PRO A 100 -16.92 32.90 -1.95
CA PRO A 100 -16.57 34.21 -2.47
C PRO A 100 -17.37 35.36 -1.84
N LYS A 101 -18.69 35.16 -1.63
CA LYS A 101 -19.59 36.17 -1.06
C LYS A 101 -19.16 36.65 0.32
N TYR A 102 -18.63 35.75 1.16
CA TYR A 102 -18.32 36.04 2.56
C TYR A 102 -16.82 36.17 2.83
N ALA A 103 -15.97 36.00 1.80
CA ALA A 103 -14.51 35.96 1.91
C ALA A 103 -14.00 35.04 3.05
N ARG A 104 -14.70 33.92 3.28
CA ARG A 104 -14.43 32.95 4.35
C ARG A 104 -14.28 31.55 3.78
N TYR A 105 -13.66 30.67 4.56
CA TYR A 105 -13.51 29.26 4.22
C TYR A 105 -14.42 28.38 5.07
N GLU A 106 -14.97 27.34 4.46
CA GLU A 106 -15.64 26.25 5.16
C GLU A 106 -14.83 24.95 5.04
N ARG A 107 -14.90 24.09 6.06
CA ARG A 107 -14.22 22.79 6.05
C ARG A 107 -15.06 21.78 5.27
N ARG A 108 -14.49 21.21 4.19
CA ARG A 108 -15.06 20.08 3.44
C ARG A 108 -14.12 18.89 3.49
N HIS A 109 -14.66 17.71 3.16
CA HIS A 109 -13.85 16.51 3.02
C HIS A 109 -14.33 15.64 1.86
N LYS A 110 -13.44 14.80 1.35
CA LYS A 110 -13.77 13.72 0.41
C LYS A 110 -13.11 12.42 0.85
N ASN A 111 -13.87 11.34 0.76
CA ASN A 111 -13.38 9.99 1.00
C ASN A 111 -12.94 9.35 -0.32
N LEU A 112 -11.86 8.59 -0.27
CA LEU A 112 -11.29 7.93 -1.44
C LEU A 112 -10.80 6.54 -1.04
N SER A 113 -11.18 5.53 -1.83
CA SER A 113 -10.74 4.15 -1.62
C SER A 113 -9.43 3.90 -2.35
N ALA A 114 -8.45 3.33 -1.66
CA ALA A 114 -7.17 2.94 -2.22
C ALA A 114 -6.83 1.47 -1.88
N HIS A 115 -6.27 0.75 -2.84
CA HIS A 115 -5.70 -0.56 -2.60
C HIS A 115 -4.46 -0.42 -1.73
N VAL A 116 -4.30 -1.30 -0.74
CA VAL A 116 -3.08 -1.35 0.09
C VAL A 116 -2.38 -2.69 -0.16
N SER A 117 -1.14 -2.60 -0.63
CA SER A 117 -0.29 -3.78 -0.75
C SER A 117 0.05 -4.34 0.63
N PRO A 118 0.09 -5.68 0.82
CA PRO A 118 0.57 -6.29 2.05
C PRO A 118 2.00 -5.92 2.45
N ALA A 119 2.77 -5.27 1.57
CA ALA A 119 4.06 -4.69 1.95
C ALA A 119 3.96 -3.61 3.05
N PHE A 120 2.80 -2.98 3.21
CA PHE A 120 2.61 -1.93 4.21
C PHE A 120 1.73 -2.43 5.35
N ARG A 121 2.19 -2.18 6.57
CA ARG A 121 1.36 -2.22 7.77
C ARG A 121 0.78 -0.83 7.97
N VAL A 122 -0.54 -0.73 8.01
CA VAL A 122 -1.26 0.55 8.06
C VAL A 122 -2.30 0.47 9.16
N GLU A 123 -2.36 1.52 9.96
CA GLU A 123 -3.34 1.69 11.03
C GLU A 123 -4.28 2.87 10.73
N GLU A 124 -5.41 2.90 11.42
CA GLU A 124 -6.34 4.02 11.31
C GLU A 124 -5.69 5.27 11.92
N GLY A 125 -5.73 6.38 11.18
CA GLY A 125 -5.09 7.65 11.56
C GLY A 125 -3.70 7.89 10.96
N ASP A 126 -3.10 6.91 10.27
CA ASP A 126 -1.85 7.12 9.55
C ASP A 126 -2.02 8.10 8.38
N GLN A 127 -0.94 8.80 8.01
CA GLN A 127 -0.91 9.56 6.76
C GLN A 127 -0.37 8.66 5.64
N VAL A 128 -1.06 8.64 4.51
CA VAL A 128 -0.67 7.83 3.36
C VAL A 128 -0.59 8.66 2.10
N THR A 129 0.40 8.32 1.27
CA THR A 129 0.51 8.82 -0.10
C THR A 129 0.01 7.74 -1.04
N VAL A 130 -0.99 8.09 -1.85
CA VAL A 130 -1.61 7.20 -2.83
C VAL A 130 -1.37 7.72 -4.25
N GLY A 131 -1.13 6.80 -5.18
CA GLY A 131 -0.97 7.09 -6.60
C GLY A 131 -2.18 6.62 -7.39
N GLN A 132 -2.61 7.41 -8.37
CA GLN A 132 -3.62 7.00 -9.33
C GLN A 132 -3.10 5.81 -10.16
N CYS A 133 -3.99 4.87 -10.42
CA CYS A 133 -3.71 3.66 -11.18
C CYS A 133 -4.86 3.34 -12.14
N ARG A 134 -4.73 2.24 -12.89
CA ARG A 134 -5.88 1.73 -13.65
C ARG A 134 -7.01 1.34 -12.68
N PRO A 135 -8.29 1.36 -13.08
CA PRO A 135 -9.37 0.85 -12.24
C PRO A 135 -9.08 -0.58 -11.76
N LEU A 136 -9.07 -0.80 -10.44
CA LEU A 136 -8.84 -2.12 -9.82
C LEU A 136 -10.13 -2.76 -9.31
N SER A 137 -11.13 -1.94 -9.02
CA SER A 137 -12.49 -2.33 -8.65
C SER A 137 -13.47 -1.20 -8.99
N LYS A 138 -14.75 -1.37 -8.61
CA LYS A 138 -15.80 -0.34 -8.78
C LYS A 138 -15.39 1.02 -8.23
N THR A 139 -14.77 1.04 -7.05
CA THR A 139 -14.38 2.28 -6.34
C THR A 139 -12.88 2.54 -6.38
N VAL A 140 -12.06 1.49 -6.39
CA VAL A 140 -10.60 1.60 -6.21
C VAL A 140 -9.92 1.95 -7.53
N ARG A 141 -9.41 3.19 -7.60
CA ARG A 141 -8.60 3.74 -8.71
C ARG A 141 -7.24 4.26 -8.23
N PHE A 142 -6.93 4.05 -6.95
CA PHE A 142 -5.69 4.51 -6.32
C PHE A 142 -5.03 3.34 -5.58
N ASN A 143 -3.72 3.44 -5.42
CA ASN A 143 -2.91 2.45 -4.72
C ASN A 143 -1.96 3.15 -3.74
N VAL A 144 -1.72 2.56 -2.58
CA VAL A 144 -0.81 3.10 -1.57
C VAL A 144 0.64 2.96 -2.04
N LEU A 145 1.39 4.07 -1.98
CA LEU A 145 2.80 4.14 -2.38
C LEU A 145 3.73 4.31 -1.19
N ARG A 146 3.30 5.07 -0.19
CA ARG A 146 4.08 5.38 1.01
C ARG A 146 3.15 5.56 2.18
N VAL A 147 3.57 5.05 3.33
CA VAL A 147 2.89 5.26 4.62
C VAL A 147 3.80 6.06 5.52
N LEU A 148 3.23 7.09 6.13
CA LEU A 148 3.82 7.91 7.16
C LEU A 148 3.07 7.57 8.46
N PRO A 149 3.68 6.79 9.35
CA PRO A 149 3.02 6.40 10.59
C PRO A 149 2.69 7.65 11.39
N ARG A 150 1.52 7.67 12.04
CA ARG A 150 1.14 8.79 12.90
C ARG A 150 2.18 8.91 14.03
N THR A 151 2.96 10.00 14.02
CA THR A 151 3.95 10.31 15.06
C THR A 151 3.25 10.75 16.35
N GLY A 152 2.52 9.83 16.98
CA GLY A 152 1.69 10.10 18.16
C GLY A 152 2.00 9.26 19.40
N LYS A 153 3.04 8.41 19.37
CA LYS A 153 3.41 7.54 20.51
C LYS A 153 4.91 7.44 20.82
N GLN A 154 5.79 8.10 20.06
CA GLN A 154 7.25 8.06 20.31
C GLN A 154 7.89 9.42 20.57
N VAL A 155 7.10 10.46 20.86
CA VAL A 155 7.64 11.57 21.66
C VAL A 155 7.73 11.01 23.08
N LYS A 156 8.96 10.76 23.54
CA LYS A 156 9.35 10.19 24.85
C LYS A 156 8.21 10.22 25.88
N GLN A 157 7.46 9.12 26.02
CA GLN A 157 6.67 8.91 27.23
C GLN A 157 7.67 8.57 28.32
N PHE A 158 7.94 9.54 29.19
CA PHE A 158 8.66 9.31 30.42
C PHE A 158 7.75 8.48 31.33
N ASN A 159 7.89 7.15 31.26
CA ASN A 159 7.32 6.27 32.27
C ASN A 159 8.21 6.39 33.52
N LYS A 160 7.92 7.39 34.34
CA LYS A 160 8.30 7.32 35.75
C LYS A 160 7.12 6.68 36.46
N PHE A 161 7.41 5.54 37.07
CA PHE A 161 6.50 4.49 37.55
C PHE A 161 6.04 3.52 36.46
#